data_AF-A0A4C1V302-F1
#
_entry.id   AF-A0A4C1V302-F1
#
_cell.length_a   1.000
_cell.length_b   1.000
_cell.length_c   1.000
_cell.angle_alpha   90.00
_cell.angle_beta   90.00
_cell.angle_gamma   90.00
#
_symmetry.space_group_name_H-M   'P 1'
#
loop_
_entity.id
_entity.type
_entity.pdbx_description
1 polymer ?
#
loop_
_entity_poly.entity_id
_entity_poly.type
_entity_poly.pdbx_seq_one_letter_code
_entity_poly.pdbx_strand_id
1 'polypeptide(L)'
;MWKKLNDGSLNIPKPRPLHATLQNDMPYVLVGDEAFPLSTNSLRPFGGTHLDRTKKIFNYRLSRARRYVECAFGILANKLRTFHRPLNVHPDTAIGIVKACTVLHNFVREKDGLNFEDIQYAAENPMQEQVQLQKCNPRGGPIANDIRSEFANYFISTIGSVPWQPEAHG
;
A
#
# COMPACT_ATOMS: atom_id res chain seq x y z
N MET A 1 -10.47 -8.63 -10.30
CA MET A 1 -10.18 -7.38 -9.55
C MET A 1 -9.92 -6.21 -10.49
N TRP A 2 -8.90 -6.27 -11.35
CA TRP A 2 -8.56 -5.18 -12.29
C TRP A 2 -9.74 -4.71 -13.17
N LYS A 3 -10.51 -5.63 -13.76
CA LYS A 3 -11.72 -5.29 -14.52
C LYS A 3 -12.72 -4.46 -13.70
N LYS A 4 -12.99 -4.91 -12.46
CA LYS A 4 -13.89 -4.25 -11.50
C LYS A 4 -13.40 -2.85 -11.05
N LEU A 5 -12.09 -2.66 -11.06
CA LEU A 5 -11.49 -1.36 -10.75
C LEU A 5 -11.73 -0.38 -11.90
N ASN A 6 -11.52 -0.83 -13.13
CA ASN A 6 -11.66 0.00 -14.33
C ASN A 6 -13.12 0.29 -14.70
N ASP A 7 -14.04 -0.62 -14.39
CA ASP A 7 -15.47 -0.44 -14.65
C ASP A 7 -16.23 0.26 -13.50
N GLY A 8 -15.54 0.60 -12.40
CA GLY A 8 -16.12 1.28 -11.25
C GLY A 8 -17.00 0.40 -10.34
N SER A 9 -17.08 -0.92 -10.58
CA SER A 9 -17.93 -1.84 -9.79
C SER A 9 -17.31 -2.28 -8.45
N LEU A 10 -16.12 -1.77 -8.10
CA LEU A 10 -15.45 -2.09 -6.84
C LEU A 10 -16.03 -1.33 -5.62
N ASN A 11 -17.10 -0.53 -5.80
CA ASN A 11 -17.77 0.24 -4.73
C ASN A 11 -16.77 1.07 -3.89
N ILE A 12 -15.81 1.72 -4.55
CA ILE A 12 -14.84 2.59 -3.89
C ILE A 12 -15.57 3.84 -3.38
N PRO A 13 -15.30 4.32 -2.15
CA PRO A 13 -15.89 5.55 -1.65
C PRO A 13 -15.61 6.74 -2.57
N LYS A 14 -16.52 7.72 -2.56
CA LYS A 14 -16.32 8.97 -3.32
C LYS A 14 -15.05 9.69 -2.85
N PRO A 15 -14.35 10.40 -3.74
CA PRO A 15 -13.18 11.23 -3.40
C PRO A 15 -13.44 12.15 -2.21
N ARG A 16 -12.39 12.40 -1.43
CA ARG A 16 -12.41 13.32 -0.27
C ARG A 16 -11.08 14.03 -0.12
N PRO A 17 -11.01 15.16 0.58
CA PRO A 17 -9.73 15.82 0.81
C PRO A 17 -8.78 14.98 1.65
N LEU A 18 -7.48 15.04 1.35
CA LEU A 18 -6.43 14.32 2.09
C LEU A 18 -6.31 14.78 3.55
N HIS A 19 -6.72 16.02 3.82
CA HIS A 19 -6.75 16.61 5.14
C HIS A 19 -7.92 17.59 5.24
N ALA A 20 -8.48 17.78 6.44
CA ALA A 20 -9.67 18.61 6.66
C ALA A 20 -9.51 20.08 6.23
N THR A 21 -8.27 20.57 6.13
CA THR A 21 -7.95 21.94 5.71
C THR A 21 -7.68 22.09 4.22
N LEU A 22 -7.65 20.98 3.45
CA LEU A 22 -7.44 20.99 2.01
C LEU A 22 -8.80 20.98 1.29
N GLN A 23 -8.88 21.65 0.14
CA GLN A 23 -10.11 21.73 -0.66
C GLN A 23 -10.15 20.75 -1.83
N ASN A 24 -9.00 20.23 -2.24
CA ASN A 24 -8.92 19.31 -3.37
C ASN A 24 -9.36 17.91 -2.95
N ASP A 25 -10.38 17.39 -3.63
CA ASP A 25 -10.85 16.03 -3.46
C ASP A 25 -9.91 15.04 -4.12
N MET A 26 -9.42 14.08 -3.34
CA MET A 26 -8.54 13.02 -3.80
C MET A 26 -9.25 11.67 -3.79
N PRO A 27 -9.02 10.83 -4.83
CA PRO A 27 -9.63 9.52 -4.88
C PRO A 27 -9.02 8.59 -3.83
N TYR A 28 -9.81 7.63 -3.37
CA TYR A 28 -9.28 6.47 -2.67
C TYR A 28 -8.52 5.58 -3.66
N VAL A 29 -7.32 5.17 -3.27
CA VAL A 29 -6.38 4.45 -4.13
C VAL A 29 -5.93 3.14 -3.48
N LEU A 30 -5.76 2.12 -4.31
CA LEU A 30 -5.04 0.90 -3.94
C LEU A 30 -3.54 1.16 -4.03
N VAL A 31 -2.80 0.59 -3.08
CA VAL A 31 -1.35 0.63 -3.05
C VAL A 31 -0.83 -0.58 -3.84
N GLY A 32 -0.27 -0.33 -5.02
CA GLY A 32 0.34 -1.34 -5.88
C GLY A 32 1.86 -1.29 -5.89
N ASP A 33 2.47 -2.39 -6.32
CA ASP A 33 3.87 -2.47 -6.72
C ASP A 33 4.08 -2.07 -8.20
N GLU A 34 5.28 -2.27 -8.72
CA GLU A 34 5.63 -1.95 -10.11
C GLU A 34 4.98 -2.85 -11.18
N ALA A 35 4.49 -4.04 -10.79
CA ALA A 35 3.79 -4.94 -11.69
C ALA A 35 2.35 -4.47 -11.97
N PHE A 36 1.78 -3.62 -11.11
CA PHE A 36 0.46 -3.04 -11.35
C PHE A 36 0.51 -1.78 -12.23
N PRO A 37 -0.53 -1.53 -13.05
CA PRO A 37 -0.61 -0.30 -13.83
C PRO A 37 -0.96 0.90 -12.95
N LEU A 38 -0.45 2.08 -13.31
CA LEU A 38 -0.89 3.34 -12.71
C LEU A 38 -2.29 3.69 -13.23
N SER A 39 -3.24 3.95 -12.34
CA SER A 39 -4.60 4.40 -12.68
C SER A 39 -5.13 5.37 -11.63
N THR A 40 -6.35 5.89 -11.83
CA THR A 40 -7.01 6.82 -10.90
C THR A 40 -7.18 6.26 -9.49
N ASN A 41 -7.33 4.93 -9.37
CA ASN A 41 -7.55 4.25 -8.10
C ASN A 41 -6.45 3.22 -7.79
N SER A 42 -5.29 3.30 -8.44
CA SER A 42 -4.14 2.42 -8.19
C SER A 42 -2.85 3.21 -8.33
N LEU A 43 -2.11 3.36 -7.23
CA LEU A 43 -0.80 3.99 -7.21
C LEU A 43 0.31 2.93 -7.29
N ARG A 44 1.41 3.31 -7.94
CA ARG A 44 2.65 2.53 -8.00
C ARG A 44 3.86 3.45 -7.79
N PRO A 45 5.02 2.91 -7.39
CA PRO A 45 6.24 3.70 -7.26
C PRO A 45 6.57 4.49 -8.54
N PHE A 46 7.24 5.62 -8.38
CA PHE A 46 7.97 6.27 -9.46
C PHE A 46 9.14 5.37 -9.87
N GLY A 47 9.19 5.02 -11.16
CA GLY A 47 10.32 4.27 -11.73
C GLY A 47 11.47 5.19 -12.14
N GLY A 48 12.63 4.59 -12.42
CA GLY A 48 13.85 5.28 -12.84
C GLY A 48 14.90 5.40 -11.74
N THR A 49 16.16 5.60 -12.15
CA THR A 49 17.33 5.58 -11.25
C THR A 49 17.59 6.92 -10.56
N HIS A 50 17.22 8.04 -11.19
CA HIS A 50 17.47 9.39 -10.68
C HIS A 50 16.17 10.04 -10.20
N LEU A 51 15.70 9.59 -9.04
CA LEU A 51 14.51 10.14 -8.39
C LEU A 51 14.86 11.37 -7.55
N ASP A 52 14.11 12.45 -7.73
CA ASP A 52 14.15 13.61 -6.85
C ASP A 52 13.65 13.27 -5.42
N ARG A 53 13.87 14.20 -4.48
CA ARG A 53 13.51 14.02 -3.07
C ARG A 53 12.02 13.69 -2.89
N THR A 54 11.14 14.35 -3.65
CA THR A 54 9.69 14.15 -3.58
C THR A 54 9.30 12.73 -3.98
N LYS A 55 9.84 12.24 -5.10
CA LYS A 55 9.61 10.87 -5.57
C LYS A 55 10.21 9.82 -4.64
N LYS A 56 11.39 10.07 -4.06
CA LYS A 56 12.02 9.19 -3.06
C LYS A 56 11.13 9.05 -1.82
N ILE A 57 10.63 10.15 -1.27
CA ILE A 57 9.72 10.15 -0.11
C ILE A 57 8.41 9.43 -0.45
N PHE A 58 7.82 9.70 -1.62
CA PHE A 58 6.63 9.00 -2.08
C PHE A 58 6.85 7.48 -2.16
N ASN A 59 7.91 7.03 -2.83
CA ASN A 59 8.23 5.61 -2.96
C ASN A 59 8.43 4.97 -1.59
N TYR A 60 9.16 5.62 -0.69
CA TYR A 60 9.35 5.14 0.68
C TYR A 60 8.02 4.98 1.42
N ARG A 61 7.12 5.96 1.36
CA ARG A 61 5.81 5.88 2.02
C ARG A 61 4.95 4.77 1.42
N LEU A 62 5.01 4.57 0.10
CA LEU A 62 4.27 3.51 -0.58
C LEU A 62 4.80 2.11 -0.18
N SER A 63 6.12 1.92 -0.16
CA SER A 63 6.76 0.68 0.31
C SER A 63 6.46 0.43 1.79
N ARG A 64 6.50 1.46 2.63
CA ARG A 64 6.16 1.34 4.05
C ARG A 64 4.69 0.94 4.25
N ALA A 65 3.76 1.46 3.45
CA ALA A 65 2.36 1.04 3.51
C ALA A 65 2.20 -0.45 3.14
N ARG A 66 2.86 -0.92 2.08
CA ARG A 66 2.87 -2.34 1.70
C ARG A 66 3.45 -3.23 2.78
N ARG A 67 4.57 -2.82 3.37
CA ARG A 67 5.23 -3.53 4.49
C ARG A 67 4.28 -3.78 5.66
N TYR A 68 3.49 -2.79 6.08
CA TYR A 68 2.52 -3.00 7.16
C TYR A 68 1.45 -4.05 6.79
N VAL A 69 1.00 -4.07 5.53
CA VAL A 69 0.06 -5.07 5.03
C VAL A 69 0.70 -6.46 5.02
N GLU A 70 1.91 -6.58 4.48
CA GLU A 70 2.67 -7.84 4.43
C GLU A 70 2.96 -8.40 5.82
N CYS A 71 3.43 -7.56 6.75
CA CYS A 71 3.67 -7.97 8.14
C CYS A 71 2.38 -8.46 8.80
N ALA A 72 1.25 -7.77 8.61
CA ALA A 72 -0.05 -8.22 9.15
C ALA A 72 -0.45 -9.60 8.62
N PHE A 73 -0.32 -9.83 7.31
CA PHE A 73 -0.60 -11.15 6.72
C PHE A 73 0.43 -12.21 7.12
N GLY A 74 1.70 -11.84 7.33
CA GLY A 74 2.74 -12.74 7.84
C GLY A 74 2.45 -13.21 9.26
N ILE A 75 2.06 -12.30 10.16
CA ILE A 75 1.64 -12.64 11.54
C ILE A 75 0.40 -13.54 11.50
N LEU A 76 -0.60 -13.19 10.68
CA LEU A 76 -1.80 -13.99 10.50
C LEU A 76 -1.45 -15.42 10.02
N ALA A 77 -0.59 -15.53 9.01
CA ALA A 77 -0.14 -16.81 8.47
C ALA A 77 0.63 -17.64 9.50
N ASN A 78 1.52 -17.02 10.27
CA ASN A 78 2.30 -17.69 11.30
C ASN A 78 1.46 -18.15 12.49
N LYS A 79 0.48 -17.33 12.91
CA LYS A 79 -0.41 -17.67 14.03
C LYS A 79 -1.38 -18.78 13.67
N LEU A 80 -2.01 -18.73 12.49
CA LEU A 80 -3.02 -19.71 12.08
C LEU A 80 -2.44 -20.93 11.37
N ARG A 81 -1.21 -20.84 10.83
CA ARG A 81 -0.50 -21.87 10.05
C ARG A 81 -1.22 -22.36 8.78
N THR A 82 -2.46 -21.92 8.53
CA THR A 82 -3.30 -22.32 7.39
C THR A 82 -2.65 -21.99 6.05
N PHE A 83 -1.88 -20.90 5.97
CA PHE A 83 -1.24 -20.43 4.74
C PHE A 83 0.21 -20.92 4.56
N HIS A 84 0.72 -21.78 5.45
CA HIS A 84 2.06 -22.37 5.32
C HIS A 84 2.12 -23.48 4.26
N ARG A 85 0.97 -23.94 3.78
CA ARG A 85 0.85 -24.89 2.66
C ARG A 85 -0.06 -24.29 1.59
N PRO A 86 0.15 -24.63 0.31
CA PRO A 86 -0.79 -24.26 -0.75
C PRO A 86 -2.22 -24.70 -0.39
N LEU A 87 -3.18 -23.81 -0.61
CA LEU A 87 -4.59 -24.11 -0.42
C LEU A 87 -5.07 -25.02 -1.56
N ASN A 88 -5.16 -26.32 -1.32
CA ASN A 88 -5.68 -27.29 -2.29
C ASN A 88 -7.22 -27.35 -2.26
N VAL A 89 -7.87 -26.23 -2.57
CA VAL A 89 -9.33 -26.07 -2.60
C VAL A 89 -9.74 -25.22 -3.80
N HIS A 90 -11.03 -25.22 -4.12
CA HIS A 90 -11.58 -24.35 -5.15
C HIS A 90 -11.30 -22.86 -4.84
N PRO A 91 -11.02 -21.99 -5.84
CA PRO A 91 -10.73 -20.57 -5.61
C PRO A 91 -11.77 -19.84 -4.75
N ASP A 92 -13.05 -20.12 -4.92
CA ASP A 92 -14.12 -19.51 -4.10
C ASP A 92 -14.02 -19.90 -2.63
N THR A 93 -13.67 -21.16 -2.36
CA THR A 93 -13.41 -21.64 -1.00
C THR A 93 -12.16 -20.99 -0.42
N ALA A 94 -11.10 -20.84 -1.23
CA ALA A 94 -9.88 -20.14 -0.81
C ALA A 94 -10.18 -18.68 -0.43
N ILE A 95 -11.01 -17.97 -1.20
CA ILE A 95 -11.47 -16.61 -0.86
C ILE A 95 -12.22 -16.61 0.47
N GLY A 96 -13.09 -17.59 0.70
CA GLY A 96 -13.80 -17.77 1.97
C GLY A 96 -12.85 -17.99 3.16
N ILE A 97 -11.85 -18.85 3.00
CA ILE A 97 -10.82 -19.13 4.02
C ILE A 97 -10.05 -17.84 4.34
N VAL A 98 -9.55 -17.11 3.34
CA VAL A 98 -8.82 -15.86 3.56
C VAL A 98 -9.68 -14.85 4.31
N LYS A 99 -10.95 -14.66 3.92
CA LYS A 99 -11.87 -13.75 4.62
C LYS A 99 -12.10 -14.17 6.08
N ALA A 100 -12.37 -15.45 6.32
CA ALA A 100 -12.61 -15.96 7.66
C ALA A 100 -11.38 -15.81 8.56
N CYS A 101 -10.19 -16.14 8.05
CA CYS A 101 -8.92 -15.96 8.75
C CYS A 101 -8.66 -14.48 9.08
N THR A 102 -8.93 -13.55 8.16
CA THR A 102 -8.78 -12.11 8.41
C THR A 102 -9.72 -11.61 9.50
N VAL A 103 -11.00 -11.99 9.46
CA VAL A 103 -11.96 -11.60 10.49
C VAL A 103 -11.57 -12.19 11.85
N LEU A 104 -11.23 -13.47 11.90
CA LEU A 104 -10.79 -14.14 13.12
C LEU A 104 -9.51 -13.51 13.68
N HIS A 105 -8.54 -13.20 12.82
CA HIS A 105 -7.31 -12.53 13.21
C HIS A 105 -7.59 -11.17 13.86
N ASN A 106 -8.45 -10.35 13.25
CA ASN A 106 -8.82 -9.05 13.81
C ASN A 106 -9.52 -9.18 15.16
N PHE A 107 -10.46 -10.13 15.30
CA PHE A 107 -11.14 -10.40 16.57
C PHE A 107 -10.16 -10.83 17.67
N VAL A 108 -9.23 -11.74 17.37
CA VAL A 108 -8.22 -12.19 18.33
C VAL A 108 -7.29 -11.03 18.71
N ARG A 109 -6.88 -10.19 17.76
CA ARG A 109 -6.04 -9.01 18.05
C ARG A 109 -6.72 -7.99 18.95
N GLU A 110 -8.02 -7.82 18.82
CA GLU A 110 -8.79 -6.94 19.72
C GLU A 110 -8.78 -7.45 21.16
N LYS A 111 -8.73 -8.77 21.36
CA LYS A 111 -8.71 -9.41 22.68
C LYS A 111 -7.30 -9.53 23.29
N ASP A 112 -6.32 -9.92 22.48
CA ASP A 112 -4.94 -10.14 22.92
C ASP A 112 -4.16 -8.82 23.10
N GLY A 113 -4.67 -7.71 22.54
CA GLY A 113 -4.00 -6.42 22.52
C GLY A 113 -2.95 -6.28 21.41
N LEU A 114 -2.25 -5.14 21.39
CA LEU A 114 -1.20 -4.87 20.42
C LEU A 114 0.12 -5.47 20.92
N ASN A 115 0.67 -6.44 20.18
CA ASN A 115 2.06 -6.81 20.35
C ASN A 115 2.94 -5.74 19.69
N PHE A 116 3.56 -4.89 20.50
CA PHE A 116 4.39 -3.78 20.02
C PHE A 116 5.64 -4.26 19.29
N GLU A 117 6.16 -5.45 19.63
CA GLU A 117 7.31 -6.05 18.96
C GLU A 117 7.04 -6.32 17.48
N ASP A 118 5.84 -6.80 17.14
CA ASP A 118 5.42 -7.05 15.75
C ASP A 118 5.32 -5.74 14.93
N ILE A 119 4.82 -4.68 15.57
CA ILE A 119 4.66 -3.35 14.94
C ILE A 119 6.02 -2.68 14.76
N GLN A 120 6.89 -2.81 15.76
CA GLN A 120 8.23 -2.25 15.77
C GLN A 120 9.14 -2.97 14.79
N TYR A 121 9.08 -4.30 14.71
CA TYR A 121 9.76 -5.09 13.69
C TYR A 121 9.40 -4.63 12.27
N ALA A 122 8.10 -4.42 12.01
CA ALA A 122 7.61 -3.88 10.74
C ALA A 122 8.04 -2.43 10.49
N ALA A 123 8.37 -1.65 11.52
CA ALA A 123 8.83 -0.26 11.38
C ALA A 123 10.34 -0.18 11.12
N GLU A 124 11.12 -0.96 11.87
CA GLU A 124 12.59 -0.86 12.02
C GLU A 124 13.39 -1.72 11.05
N ASN A 125 12.79 -2.77 10.48
CA ASN A 125 13.42 -3.57 9.44
C ASN A 125 12.91 -3.08 8.09
N PRO A 126 13.61 -2.16 7.39
CA PRO A 126 13.35 -1.95 5.98
C PRO A 126 13.63 -3.29 5.30
N MET A 127 12.62 -3.84 4.62
CA MET A 127 12.91 -4.83 3.59
C MET A 127 13.94 -4.14 2.69
N GLN A 128 15.08 -4.77 2.43
CA GLN A 128 15.83 -4.46 1.23
C GLN A 128 14.92 -4.89 0.08
N GLU A 129 13.93 -4.05 -0.25
CA GLU A 129 13.49 -3.99 -1.62
C GLU A 129 14.75 -3.59 -2.38
N GLN A 130 15.46 -4.59 -2.89
CA GLN A 130 16.01 -4.44 -4.21
C GLN A 130 14.80 -4.17 -5.10
N VAL A 131 14.36 -2.91 -5.12
CA VAL A 131 13.58 -2.38 -6.23
C VAL A 131 14.55 -2.50 -7.38
N GLN A 132 14.58 -3.67 -8.02
CA GLN A 132 15.07 -3.77 -9.37
C GLN A 132 14.08 -2.91 -10.15
N LEU A 133 14.39 -1.62 -10.23
CA LEU A 133 13.68 -0.63 -11.01
C LEU A 133 13.77 -1.11 -12.45
N GLN A 134 12.87 -2.02 -12.83
CA GLN A 134 12.70 -2.36 -14.22
C GLN A 134 12.31 -1.06 -14.91
N LYS A 135 12.87 -0.80 -16.10
CA LYS A 135 12.44 0.31 -16.95
C LYS A 135 10.97 0.08 -17.31
N CYS A 136 10.06 0.52 -16.46
CA CYS A 136 8.64 0.47 -16.73
C CYS A 136 8.30 1.74 -17.52
N ASN A 137 7.75 1.55 -18.73
CA ASN A 137 7.18 2.66 -19.49
C ASN A 137 6.15 3.39 -18.61
N PRO A 138 6.07 4.73 -18.65
CA PRO A 138 5.05 5.50 -17.94
C PRO A 138 3.66 5.22 -18.54
N ARG A 139 3.12 4.03 -18.28
CA ARG A 139 1.77 3.62 -18.67
C ARG A 139 0.82 4.04 -17.55
N GLY A 140 0.46 5.31 -17.60
CA GLY A 140 -0.63 5.91 -16.83
C GLY A 140 -1.09 7.14 -17.58
N GLY A 141 -2.41 7.32 -17.71
CA GLY A 141 -2.97 8.52 -18.32
C GLY A 141 -2.54 9.79 -17.55
N PRO A 142 -2.66 10.99 -18.14
CA PRO A 142 -2.30 12.25 -17.49
C PRO A 142 -2.88 12.39 -16.08
N ILE A 143 -4.19 12.13 -15.95
CA ILE A 143 -4.94 12.19 -14.68
C ILE A 143 -4.31 11.30 -13.59
N ALA A 144 -3.89 10.08 -13.94
CA ALA A 144 -3.32 9.15 -12.96
C ALA A 144 -1.92 9.59 -12.47
N ASN A 145 -1.16 10.28 -13.33
CA ASN A 145 0.10 10.89 -12.94
C ASN A 145 -0.12 12.13 -12.06
N ASP A 146 -1.16 12.92 -12.34
CA ASP A 146 -1.51 14.10 -11.55
C ASP A 146 -1.90 13.68 -10.13
N ILE A 147 -2.79 12.68 -10.00
CA ILE A 147 -3.17 12.09 -8.70
C ILE A 147 -1.93 11.62 -7.93
N ARG A 148 -1.04 10.87 -8.58
CA ARG A 148 0.20 10.40 -7.94
C ARG A 148 1.09 11.55 -7.49
N SER A 149 1.20 12.60 -8.30
CA SER A 149 2.00 13.79 -8.01
C SER A 149 1.40 14.59 -6.86
N GLU A 150 0.07 14.68 -6.76
CA GLU A 150 -0.64 15.34 -5.67
C GLU A 150 -0.43 14.60 -4.34
N PHE A 151 -0.49 13.28 -4.31
CA PHE A 151 -0.07 12.49 -3.14
C PHE A 151 1.39 12.74 -2.77
N ALA A 152 2.30 12.77 -3.76
CA ALA A 152 3.71 13.00 -3.51
C ALA A 152 3.98 14.40 -2.92
N ASN A 153 3.31 15.42 -3.44
CA ASN A 153 3.37 16.79 -2.95
C ASN A 153 2.78 16.91 -1.54
N TYR A 154 1.66 16.23 -1.27
CA TYR A 154 1.07 16.18 0.06
C TYR A 154 2.06 15.61 1.09
N PHE A 155 2.78 14.54 0.76
CA PHE A 155 3.73 13.90 1.68
C PHE A 155 4.94 14.76 2.05
N ILE A 156 5.29 15.76 1.25
CA ILE A 156 6.36 16.73 1.56
C ILE A 156 5.84 18.06 2.10
N SER A 157 4.51 18.24 2.15
CA SER A 157 3.88 19.45 2.69
C SER A 157 4.04 19.54 4.21
N THR A 158 3.82 20.73 4.78
CA THR A 158 3.82 20.96 6.23
C THR A 158 2.78 20.11 6.98
N ILE A 159 1.71 19.71 6.31
CA ILE A 159 0.60 18.92 6.89
C ILE A 159 0.86 17.43 6.75
N GLY A 160 1.28 16.98 5.56
CA GLY A 160 1.41 15.57 5.24
C GLY A 160 2.78 14.96 5.56
N SER A 161 3.78 15.78 5.88
CA SER A 161 5.11 15.34 6.30
C SER A 161 5.09 14.66 7.66
N VAL A 162 5.94 13.65 7.84
CA VAL A 162 6.02 12.84 9.06
C VAL A 162 7.48 12.65 9.51
N PRO A 163 7.80 12.62 10.81
CA PRO A 163 9.19 12.63 11.29
C PRO A 163 10.03 11.41 10.85
N TRP A 164 9.37 10.27 10.63
CA TRP A 164 10.03 9.02 10.26
C TRP A 164 10.25 8.86 8.76
N GLN A 165 9.73 9.77 7.92
CA GLN A 165 10.03 9.69 6.50
C GLN A 165 11.49 10.12 6.32
N PRO A 166 12.31 9.32 5.61
CA PRO A 166 13.73 9.59 5.51
C PRO A 166 13.91 10.95 4.84
N GLU A 167 14.56 11.86 5.55
CA GLU A 167 15.34 12.89 4.86
C GLU A 167 16.41 12.10 4.12
N ALA A 168 16.35 12.10 2.78
CA ALA A 168 17.34 11.43 1.97
C ALA A 168 18.73 12.01 2.32
N HIS A 169 19.45 11.37 3.23
CA HIS A 169 20.86 11.58 3.39
C HIS A 169 21.54 10.85 2.23
N GLY A 170 22.05 11.66 1.30
CA GLY A 170 23.08 11.34 0.30
C GLY A 170 22.84 10.12 -0.56
#